data_AF-A0AAD0V998-F1
#
_entry.id   AF-A0AAD0V998-F1
#
_cell.length_a   1.000
_cell.length_b   1.000
_cell.length_c   1.000
_cell.angle_alpha   90.00
_cell.angle_beta   90.00
_cell.angle_gamma   90.00
#
_symmetry.space_group_name_H-M   'P 1'
#
loop_
_entity.id
_entity.type
_entity.pdbx_description
1 polymer ?
#
loop_
_entity_poly.entity_id
_entity_poly.type
_entity_poly.pdbx_seq_one_letter_code
_entity_poly.pdbx_strand_id
1 'polypeptide(L)'
;MENDSDNVITLEQPKRDEEKLLNITVTDRKDYRQQHCKHRAIEVDDKARVILCLQCGCAVDPFQYVLQCATDGEAVVREIKQLHNRRDELREAVANLEREEKNAKARLRSARTAILFAENDLKNTEQGIKQ
;
A
#
# COMPACT_ATOMS: atom_id res chain seq x y z
N MET A 1 88.83 23.33 1.68
CA MET A 1 87.69 22.38 1.58
C MET A 1 86.48 23.25 1.30
N GLU A 2 86.26 23.55 0.02
CA GLU A 2 85.14 24.38 -0.43
C GLU A 2 83.90 23.48 -0.52
N ASN A 3 82.81 23.95 0.07
CA ASN A 3 81.56 23.21 0.23
C ASN A 3 80.92 22.97 -1.14
N ASP A 4 80.95 21.72 -1.59
CA ASP A 4 80.35 21.22 -2.83
C ASP A 4 78.81 21.14 -2.78
N SER A 5 78.18 21.85 -1.82
CA SER A 5 76.74 21.89 -1.60
C SER A 5 76.01 22.92 -2.45
N ASP A 6 76.72 23.87 -3.07
CA ASP A 6 76.12 24.95 -3.86
C ASP A 6 75.65 24.51 -5.26
N ASN A 7 75.95 23.26 -5.66
CA ASN A 7 75.53 22.68 -6.95
C ASN A 7 74.33 21.72 -6.84
N VAL A 8 73.68 21.62 -5.69
CA VAL A 8 72.52 20.74 -5.49
C VAL A 8 71.22 21.54 -5.63
N ILE A 9 70.56 21.42 -6.80
CA ILE A 9 69.21 21.94 -7.00
C ILE A 9 68.21 20.92 -6.44
N THR A 10 67.62 21.21 -5.28
CA THR A 10 66.48 20.45 -4.75
C THR A 10 65.25 20.70 -5.62
N LEU A 11 64.91 19.72 -6.45
CA LEU A 11 63.67 19.72 -7.22
C LEU A 11 62.49 19.49 -6.28
N GLU A 12 61.90 20.57 -5.75
CA GLU A 12 60.59 20.49 -5.11
C GLU A 12 59.54 20.20 -6.18
N GLN A 13 59.03 18.97 -6.20
CA GLN A 13 57.88 18.65 -7.03
C GLN A 13 56.70 19.49 -6.52
N PRO A 14 56.08 20.36 -7.35
CA PRO A 14 54.89 21.08 -6.93
C PRO A 14 53.85 20.04 -6.52
N LYS A 15 53.28 20.20 -5.33
CA LYS A 15 52.20 19.33 -4.85
C LYS A 15 51.13 19.28 -5.94
N ARG A 16 50.81 18.08 -6.43
CA ARG A 16 49.75 17.91 -7.43
C ARG A 16 48.43 18.27 -6.75
N ASP A 17 47.92 19.47 -7.01
CA ASP A 17 46.58 19.88 -6.58
C ASP A 17 45.53 19.22 -7.49
N GLU A 18 45.43 17.90 -7.42
CA GLU A 18 44.46 17.11 -8.20
C GLU A 18 43.01 17.47 -7.82
N GLU A 19 42.79 18.00 -6.60
CA GLU A 19 41.49 18.52 -6.16
C GLU A 19 41.00 19.72 -6.99
N LYS A 20 41.91 20.52 -7.56
CA LYS A 20 41.57 21.67 -8.42
C LYS A 20 41.20 21.26 -9.86
N LEU A 21 41.37 19.98 -10.22
CA LEU A 21 40.98 19.46 -11.54
C LEU A 21 39.48 19.15 -11.64
N LEU A 22 38.76 19.15 -10.50
CA LEU A 22 37.34 18.88 -10.48
C LEU A 22 36.55 20.16 -10.79
N ASN A 23 35.83 20.14 -11.91
CA ASN A 23 34.87 21.21 -12.27
C ASN A 23 33.58 21.15 -11.44
N ILE A 24 33.48 20.22 -10.49
CA ILE A 24 32.27 19.93 -9.73
C ILE A 24 32.60 20.06 -8.26
N THR A 25 31.89 20.96 -7.58
CA THR A 25 31.91 21.07 -6.12
C THR A 25 30.57 20.58 -5.59
N VAL A 26 30.61 19.62 -4.66
CA VAL A 26 29.41 19.12 -3.98
C VAL A 26 29.27 19.89 -2.68
N THR A 27 28.30 20.79 -2.62
CA THR A 27 27.91 21.50 -1.39
C THR A 27 26.72 20.82 -0.72
N ASP A 28 26.55 21.06 0.58
CA ASP A 28 25.37 20.69 1.37
C ASP A 28 24.91 19.22 1.22
N ARG A 29 25.82 18.29 1.55
CA ARG A 29 25.49 16.86 1.57
C ARG A 29 24.35 16.59 2.55
N LYS A 30 23.31 15.90 2.06
CA LYS A 30 22.14 15.53 2.87
C LYS A 30 22.55 14.68 4.08
N ASP A 31 22.04 15.07 5.24
CA ASP A 31 22.16 14.27 6.46
C ASP A 31 21.34 12.97 6.37
N TYR A 32 21.70 11.95 7.14
CA TYR A 32 21.02 10.64 7.09
C TYR A 32 19.49 10.75 7.27
N ARG A 33 19.04 11.63 8.16
CA ARG A 33 17.60 11.90 8.37
C ARG A 33 16.93 12.58 7.19
N GLN A 34 17.65 13.45 6.48
CA GLN A 34 17.15 14.16 5.30
C GLN A 34 17.07 13.23 4.09
N GLN A 35 17.93 12.21 4.01
CA GLN A 35 17.89 11.19 2.96
C GLN A 35 16.68 10.25 3.07
N HIS A 36 16.10 10.12 4.26
CA HIS A 36 15.01 9.18 4.55
C HIS A 36 13.69 9.84 4.93
N CYS A 37 13.46 11.10 4.54
CA CYS A 37 12.19 11.76 4.84
C CYS A 37 11.02 11.05 4.09
N LYS A 38 10.00 10.63 4.84
CA LYS A 38 8.82 9.86 4.32
C LYS A 38 7.53 10.67 4.29
N HIS A 39 7.60 11.97 4.53
CA HIS A 39 6.43 12.83 4.62
C HIS A 39 5.82 13.08 3.24
N ARG A 40 4.48 13.12 3.17
CA ARG A 40 3.74 13.32 1.91
C ARG A 40 3.51 14.78 1.54
N ALA A 41 3.52 15.66 2.54
CA ALA A 41 3.33 17.10 2.32
C ALA A 41 4.61 17.69 1.72
N ILE A 42 4.53 18.11 0.47
CA ILE A 42 5.64 18.67 -0.29
C ILE A 42 5.28 20.02 -0.89
N GLU A 43 6.32 20.80 -1.16
CA GLU A 43 6.32 22.03 -1.93
C GLU A 43 7.18 21.81 -3.17
N VAL A 44 6.71 22.28 -4.33
CA VAL A 44 7.43 22.17 -5.60
C VAL A 44 7.84 23.57 -6.02
N ASP A 45 9.15 23.83 -6.06
CA ASP A 45 9.71 25.05 -6.60
C ASP A 45 10.00 24.87 -8.09
N ASP A 46 9.21 25.53 -8.93
CA ASP A 46 9.33 25.51 -10.39
C ASP A 46 10.63 26.16 -10.89
N LYS A 47 11.10 27.22 -10.22
CA LYS A 47 12.30 27.96 -10.64
C LYS A 47 13.57 27.18 -10.32
N ALA A 48 13.66 26.67 -9.10
CA ALA A 48 14.81 25.88 -8.67
C ALA A 48 14.75 24.42 -9.16
N ARG A 49 13.57 23.95 -9.61
CA ARG A 49 13.28 22.54 -9.93
C ARG A 49 13.58 21.62 -8.75
N VAL A 50 13.22 22.06 -7.55
CA VAL A 50 13.44 21.32 -6.30
C VAL A 50 12.10 20.99 -5.67
N ILE A 51 11.98 19.78 -5.13
CA ILE A 51 10.86 19.39 -4.27
C ILE A 51 11.34 19.46 -2.83
N LEU A 52 10.66 20.23 -2.00
CA LEU A 52 10.95 20.35 -0.58
C LEU A 52 9.85 19.69 0.22
N CYS A 53 10.21 19.02 1.31
CA CYS A 53 9.22 18.55 2.26
C CYS A 53 8.78 19.68 3.19
N LEU A 54 7.48 19.92 3.31
CA LEU A 54 6.92 20.98 4.17
C LEU A 54 7.11 20.70 5.67
N GLN A 55 7.32 19.45 6.06
CA GLN A 55 7.46 19.05 7.47
C GLN A 55 8.92 19.02 7.94
N CYS A 56 9.82 18.47 7.11
CA CYS A 56 11.22 18.30 7.46
C CYS A 56 12.15 19.31 6.77
N GLY A 57 11.64 20.10 5.83
CA GLY A 57 12.39 21.09 5.06
C GLY A 57 13.43 20.49 4.09
N CYS A 58 13.53 19.17 3.99
CA CYS A 58 14.57 18.55 3.17
C CYS A 58 14.20 18.56 1.69
N ALA A 59 15.21 18.67 0.83
CA ALA A 59 15.06 18.42 -0.60
C ALA A 59 14.82 16.93 -0.85
N VAL A 60 13.68 16.60 -1.43
CA VAL A 60 13.31 15.27 -1.88
C VAL A 60 13.75 15.10 -3.32
N ASP A 61 14.18 13.89 -3.69
CA ASP A 61 14.46 13.59 -5.08
C ASP A 61 13.16 13.56 -5.91
N PRO A 62 13.06 14.35 -7.00
CA PRO A 62 11.83 14.43 -7.77
C PRO A 62 11.41 13.12 -8.43
N PHE A 63 12.35 12.35 -8.98
CA PHE A 63 12.03 11.09 -9.65
C PHE A 63 11.59 10.02 -8.65
N GLN A 64 12.26 9.94 -7.50
CA GLN A 64 11.88 9.06 -6.40
C GLN A 64 10.47 9.40 -5.89
N TYR A 65 10.14 10.69 -5.74
CA TYR A 65 8.82 11.12 -5.33
C TYR A 65 7.74 10.73 -6.35
N VAL A 66 7.96 11.00 -7.64
CA VAL A 66 7.03 10.65 -8.71
C VAL A 66 6.82 9.13 -8.78
N LEU A 67 7.88 8.34 -8.64
CA LEU A 67 7.79 6.89 -8.60
C LEU A 67 6.95 6.41 -7.41
N GLN A 68 7.17 6.99 -6.23
CA GLN A 68 6.38 6.68 -5.04
C GLN A 68 4.90 7.01 -5.25
N CYS A 69 4.58 8.18 -5.82
CA CYS A 69 3.20 8.54 -6.14
C CYS A 69 2.55 7.55 -7.12
N ALA A 70 3.29 7.11 -8.13
CA ALA A 70 2.78 6.12 -9.09
C ALA A 70 2.50 4.76 -8.43
N THR A 71 3.43 4.26 -7.61
CA THR A 71 3.27 3.00 -6.87
C THR A 71 2.13 3.07 -5.87
N ASP A 72 2.02 4.16 -5.10
CA ASP A 72 0.93 4.37 -4.16
C ASP A 72 -0.42 4.44 -4.90
N GLY A 73 -0.48 5.13 -6.05
CA GLY A 73 -1.67 5.20 -6.90
C GLY A 73 -2.10 3.84 -7.44
N GLU A 74 -1.16 3.04 -7.92
CA GLU A 74 -1.42 1.67 -8.41
C GLU A 74 -1.96 0.79 -7.26
N ALA A 75 -1.36 0.87 -6.08
CA ALA A 75 -1.79 0.11 -4.92
C ALA A 75 -3.24 0.44 -4.52
N VAL A 76 -3.61 1.73 -4.49
CA VAL A 76 -4.97 2.18 -4.19
C VAL A 76 -5.97 1.66 -5.22
N VAL A 77 -5.68 1.77 -6.52
CA VAL A 77 -6.58 1.28 -7.57
C VAL A 77 -6.77 -0.23 -7.48
N ARG A 78 -5.69 -0.97 -7.20
CA ARG A 78 -5.74 -2.42 -6.99
C ARG A 78 -6.62 -2.78 -5.80
N GLU A 79 -6.48 -2.07 -4.68
CA GLU A 79 -7.28 -2.29 -3.47
C GLU A 79 -8.76 -1.99 -3.72
N ILE A 80 -9.09 -0.89 -4.39
CA ILE A 80 -10.48 -0.57 -4.78
C ILE A 80 -11.09 -1.73 -5.59
N LYS A 81 -10.35 -2.29 -6.54
CA LYS A 81 -10.81 -3.43 -7.35
C LYS A 81 -11.07 -4.67 -6.48
N GLN A 82 -10.17 -4.97 -5.55
CA GLN A 82 -10.33 -6.09 -4.61
C GLN A 82 -11.56 -5.90 -3.72
N LEU A 83 -11.79 -4.68 -3.21
CA LEU A 83 -12.96 -4.36 -2.38
C LEU A 83 -14.28 -4.51 -3.17
N HIS A 84 -14.31 -4.10 -4.43
CA HIS A 84 -15.47 -4.31 -5.30
C HIS A 84 -15.77 -5.80 -5.53
N ASN A 85 -14.74 -6.59 -5.85
CA ASN A 85 -14.91 -8.05 -5.99
C ASN A 85 -15.45 -8.67 -4.71
N ARG A 86 -14.87 -8.29 -3.55
CA ARG A 86 -15.28 -8.83 -2.26
C ARG A 86 -16.73 -8.45 -1.91
N ARG A 87 -17.14 -7.23 -2.22
CA ARG A 87 -18.53 -6.78 -2.06
C ARG A 87 -19.46 -7.63 -2.90
N ASP A 88 -19.11 -7.91 -4.15
CA ASP A 88 -19.98 -8.64 -5.07
C ASP A 88 -20.09 -10.12 -4.68
N GLU A 89 -18.98 -10.75 -4.25
CA GLU A 89 -19.00 -12.09 -3.62
C GLU A 89 -19.93 -12.14 -2.40
N LEU A 90 -19.84 -11.15 -1.50
CA LEU A 90 -20.68 -11.10 -0.31
C LEU A 90 -22.16 -10.93 -0.66
N ARG A 91 -22.49 -10.12 -1.67
CA ARG A 91 -23.87 -9.98 -2.15
C ARG A 91 -24.41 -11.28 -2.70
N GLU A 92 -23.62 -12.00 -3.48
CA GLU A 92 -24.01 -13.31 -4.00
C GLU A 92 -24.22 -14.32 -2.88
N ALA A 93 -23.29 -14.37 -1.91
CA ALA A 93 -23.41 -15.24 -0.74
C ALA A 93 -24.68 -14.95 0.07
N VAL A 94 -24.99 -13.68 0.33
CA VAL A 94 -26.22 -13.27 1.02
C VAL A 94 -27.46 -13.69 0.22
N ALA A 95 -27.48 -13.44 -1.09
CA ALA A 95 -28.61 -13.83 -1.93
C ALA A 95 -28.83 -15.36 -1.98
N ASN A 96 -27.75 -16.15 -1.92
CA ASN A 96 -27.82 -17.60 -1.81
C ASN A 96 -28.37 -18.04 -0.44
N LEU A 97 -27.86 -17.48 0.65
CA LEU A 97 -28.33 -17.77 2.01
C LEU A 97 -29.80 -17.42 2.19
N GLU A 98 -30.27 -16.28 1.67
CA GLU A 98 -31.68 -15.90 1.72
C GLU A 98 -32.58 -16.90 0.96
N ARG A 99 -32.10 -17.45 -0.16
CA ARG A 99 -32.83 -18.50 -0.90
C ARG A 99 -32.88 -19.80 -0.09
N GLU A 100 -31.77 -20.19 0.53
CA GLU A 100 -31.70 -21.36 1.39
C GLU A 100 -32.62 -21.24 2.61
N GLU A 101 -32.63 -20.07 3.26
CA GLU A 101 -33.52 -19.78 4.38
C GLU A 101 -34.99 -19.90 3.98
N LYS A 102 -35.38 -19.29 2.84
CA LYS A 102 -36.75 -19.40 2.30
C LYS A 102 -37.13 -20.85 2.04
N ASN A 103 -36.24 -21.64 1.45
CA ASN A 103 -36.46 -23.06 1.17
C ASN A 103 -36.59 -23.88 2.46
N ALA A 104 -35.71 -23.67 3.44
CA ALA A 104 -35.76 -24.34 4.74
C ALA A 104 -37.07 -24.01 5.47
N LYS A 105 -37.47 -22.73 5.48
CA LYS A 105 -38.73 -22.28 6.09
C LYS A 105 -39.94 -22.90 5.39
N ALA A 106 -39.91 -23.06 4.07
CA ALA A 106 -40.96 -23.76 3.33
C ALA A 106 -41.05 -25.24 3.73
N ARG A 107 -39.91 -25.94 3.80
CA ARG A 107 -39.86 -27.35 4.23
C ARG A 107 -40.39 -27.53 5.66
N LEU A 108 -40.04 -26.64 6.58
CA LEU A 108 -40.55 -26.66 7.96
C LEU A 108 -42.07 -26.48 8.02
N ARG A 109 -42.63 -25.57 7.21
CA ARG A 109 -44.10 -25.39 7.13
C ARG A 109 -44.79 -26.64 6.60
N SER A 110 -44.26 -27.25 5.55
CA SER A 110 -44.81 -28.50 5.00
C SER A 110 -44.75 -29.65 6.01
N ALA A 111 -43.61 -29.81 6.71
CA ALA A 111 -43.46 -30.83 7.74
C ALA A 111 -44.44 -30.61 8.90
N ARG A 112 -44.60 -29.37 9.37
CA ARG A 112 -45.59 -29.02 10.41
C ARG A 112 -47.02 -29.38 9.98
N THR A 113 -47.36 -29.10 8.73
CA THR A 113 -48.68 -29.40 8.18
C THR A 113 -48.91 -30.91 8.11
N ALA A 114 -47.92 -31.68 7.65
CA ALA A 114 -47.99 -33.14 7.61
C ALA A 114 -48.15 -33.77 9.00
N ILE A 115 -47.43 -33.25 10.01
CA ILE A 115 -47.59 -33.69 11.40
C ILE A 115 -49.00 -33.42 11.90
N LEU A 116 -49.54 -32.22 11.67
CA LEU A 116 -50.92 -31.88 12.08
C LEU A 116 -51.97 -32.79 11.43
N PHE A 117 -51.81 -33.13 10.15
CA PHE A 117 -52.70 -34.09 9.49
C PHE A 117 -52.59 -35.48 10.11
N ALA A 118 -51.37 -35.98 10.33
CA ALA A 118 -51.17 -37.28 10.97
C ALA A 118 -51.74 -37.33 12.40
N GLU A 119 -51.59 -36.25 13.18
CA GLU A 119 -52.19 -36.12 14.51
C GLU A 119 -53.72 -36.13 14.46
N ASN A 120 -54.31 -35.50 13.44
CA ASN A 120 -55.77 -35.49 13.25
C ASN A 120 -56.28 -36.89 12.87
N ASP A 121 -55.62 -37.56 11.94
CA ASP A 121 -55.94 -38.93 11.52
C ASP A 121 -55.88 -39.89 12.71
N LEU A 122 -54.83 -39.82 13.53
CA LEU A 122 -54.71 -40.60 14.76
C LEU A 122 -55.90 -40.36 15.70
N LYS A 123 -56.25 -39.10 15.98
CA LYS A 123 -57.39 -38.77 16.84
C LYS A 123 -58.72 -39.29 16.28
N ASN A 124 -58.93 -39.21 14.97
CA ASN A 124 -60.15 -39.73 14.33
C ASN A 124 -60.25 -41.25 14.47
N THR A 125 -59.12 -41.97 14.33
CA THR A 125 -59.08 -43.42 14.56
C THR A 125 -59.34 -43.80 16.02
N GLU A 126 -58.81 -43.04 16.98
CA GLU A 126 -59.04 -43.26 18.42
C GLU A 126 -60.50 -43.02 18.83
N GLN A 127 -61.16 -42.04 18.21
CA GLN A 127 -62.55 -41.69 18.49
C GLN A 127 -63.57 -42.56 17.75
N GLY A 128 -63.13 -43.54 16.95
CA GLY A 128 -64.01 -44.47 16.23
C GLY A 128 -64.85 -43.80 15.14
N ILE A 129 -64.51 -42.58 14.73
CA ILE A 129 -65.17 -41.86 13.64
C ILE A 129 -64.63 -42.45 12.35
N LYS A 130 -65.31 -43.46 11.80
CA LYS A 130 -65.05 -43.93 10.44
C LYS A 130 -65.54 -42.88 9.45
N GLN A 131 -64.72 -42.61 8.43
CA GLN A 131 -65.12 -41.85 7.24
C GLN A 131 -66.41 -42.39 6.63
#